data_AF-H2Y0R3-F1
#
_entry.id   AF-H2Y0R3-F1
#
_cell.length_a   1.000
_cell.length_b   1.000
_cell.length_c   1.000
_cell.angle_alpha   90.00
_cell.angle_beta   90.00
_cell.angle_gamma   90.00
#
_symmetry.space_group_name_H-M   'P 1'
#
loop_
_entity.id
_entity.type
_entity.pdbx_description
1 polymer ?
#
loop_
_entity_poly.entity_id
_entity_poly.type
_entity_poly.pdbx_seq_one_letter_code
_entity_poly.pdbx_strand_id
1 'polypeptide(L)' 'MFLPWHRLYVVQFEIGLSRHMKNKTLGIPYWDWTDPTYKGIPDLVKNPTIYDPILKEYVPNPFYRTYIPSHAKVNNQTL' A
#
# COMPACT_ATOMS: atom_id res chain seq x y z
N MET A 1 -21.27 -0.17 -15.48
CA MET A 1 -21.04 0.12 -14.05
C MET A 1 -19.55 0.11 -13.78
N PHE A 2 -18.96 1.23 -13.35
CA PHE A 2 -17.53 1.32 -13.01
C PHE A 2 -17.37 1.94 -11.62
N LEU A 3 -17.79 3.20 -11.45
CA LEU A 3 -17.64 3.95 -10.19
C LEU A 3 -18.30 3.29 -8.97
N PRO A 4 -19.56 2.79 -9.02
CA PRO A 4 -20.18 2.21 -7.82
C PRO A 4 -19.46 0.96 -7.31
N TRP A 5 -18.95 0.13 -8.22
CA TRP A 5 -18.21 -1.07 -7.85
C TRP A 5 -16.86 -0.72 -7.22
N HIS A 6 -16.11 0.23 -7.80
CA HIS A 6 -14.83 0.67 -7.24
C HIS A 6 -15.01 1.29 -5.85
N ARG A 7 -16.11 2.04 -5.63
CA ARG A 7 -16.44 2.58 -4.32
C ARG A 7 -16.63 1.46 -3.29
N LEU A 8 -17.40 0.41 -3.63
CA LEU A 8 -17.58 -0.74 -2.74
C LEU A 8 -16.29 -1.50 -2.49
N TYR A 9 -15.43 -1.63 -3.50
CA TYR A 9 -14.11 -2.26 -3.38
C TYR A 9 -13.24 -1.53 -2.33
N VAL A 10 -13.13 -0.21 -2.43
CA VAL A 10 -12.34 0.60 -1.48
C VAL A 10 -12.94 0.49 -0.07
N VAL A 11 -14.26 0.60 0.08
CA VAL A 11 -14.93 0.44 1.38
C VAL A 11 -14.64 -0.92 2.02
N GLN A 12 -14.71 -2.01 1.25
CA GLN A 12 -14.41 -3.34 1.75
C GLN A 12 -12.95 -3.47 2.18
N PHE A 13 -12.04 -2.83 1.45
CA PHE A 13 -10.62 -2.80 1.79
C PHE A 13 -10.36 -1.99 3.08
N GLU A 14 -11.00 -0.83 3.26
CA GLU A 14 -10.94 -0.04 4.50
C GLU A 14 -11.45 -0.82 5.72
N ILE A 15 -12.59 -1.51 5.58
CA ILE A 15 -13.17 -2.33 6.65
C ILE A 15 -12.20 -3.46 7.03
N GLY A 16 -11.57 -4.10 6.05
CA GLY A 16 -10.56 -5.14 6.28
C GLY A 16 -9.35 -4.59 7.03
N LEU A 17 -8.84 -3.43 6.61
CA LEU A 17 -7.66 -2.80 7.21
C LEU A 17 -7.94 -2.31 8.64
N SER A 18 -9.12 -1.74 8.89
CA SER A 18 -9.54 -1.23 10.21
C SER A 18 -9.49 -2.29 11.32
N ARG A 19 -9.66 -3.58 10.98
CA ARG A 19 -9.52 -4.70 11.93
C ARG A 19 -8.09 -4.91 12.41
N HIS A 20 -7.10 -4.53 11.60
CA HIS A 20 -5.67 -4.74 11.86
C HIS A 20 -4.94 -3.44 12.25
N MET A 21 -5.53 -2.27 11.99
CA MET A 21 -4.95 -0.98 12.33
C MET A 21 -5.04 -0.71 13.84
N LYS A 22 -3.92 -0.26 14.41
CA LYS A 22 -3.87 0.24 15.80
C LYS A 22 -4.68 1.53 15.96
N ASN A 23 -4.73 2.37 14.94
CA ASN A 23 -5.49 3.61 14.92
C ASN A 23 -6.69 3.49 13.98
N LYS A 24 -7.90 3.38 14.56
CA LYS A 24 -9.16 3.20 13.80
C LYS A 24 -9.70 4.48 13.17
N THR A 25 -9.09 5.63 13.45
CA THR A 25 -9.52 6.94 12.94
C THR A 25 -8.94 7.25 11.55
N LEU A 26 -7.96 6.46 11.10
CA LEU A 26 -7.28 6.67 9.81
C LEU A 26 -7.90 5.76 8.73
N GLY A 27 -8.37 6.37 7.64
CA GLY A 27 -8.84 5.66 6.43
C GLY A 27 -7.72 5.45 5.40
N ILE A 28 -8.06 4.92 4.23
CA ILE A 28 -7.07 4.76 3.15
C ILE A 28 -6.77 6.11 2.52
N PRO A 29 -5.49 6.51 2.42
CA PRO A 29 -5.13 7.76 1.78
C PRO A 29 -5.36 7.69 0.27
N TYR A 30 -5.79 8.80 -0.32
CA TYR A 30 -5.77 8.97 -1.77
C TYR A 30 -4.43 9.59 -2.19
N TRP A 31 -3.96 9.18 -3.37
CA TRP A 31 -2.84 9.83 -4.04
C TRP A 31 -3.40 10.65 -5.18
N ASP A 32 -3.26 11.98 -5.05
CA ASP A 32 -3.62 12.92 -6.09
C ASP A 32 -2.58 12.92 -7.22
N TRP A 33 -2.98 12.44 -8.39
CA TRP A 33 -2.16 12.44 -9.61
C TRP A 33 -2.31 13.73 -10.41
N THR A 34 -3.23 14.62 -10.02
CA THR A 34 -3.54 15.86 -10.74
C THR A 34 -2.73 17.04 -10.26
N ASP A 35 -2.14 16.96 -9.05
CA ASP A 35 -1.31 18.02 -8.49
C ASP A 35 0.01 18.16 -9.29
N PRO A 36 0.22 19.27 -10.01
CA PRO A 36 1.43 19.50 -10.80
C PRO A 36 2.68 19.70 -9.93
N THR A 37 2.49 20.01 -8.64
CA THR A 37 3.56 20.18 -7.65
C THR A 37 4.14 18.83 -7.26
N TYR A 38 3.30 17.79 -7.26
CA TYR A 38 3.69 16.45 -6.83
C TYR A 38 4.30 15.65 -7.97
N LYS A 39 5.63 15.71 -8.11
CA LYS A 39 6.37 14.99 -9.15
C LYS A 39 6.88 13.65 -8.63
N GLY A 40 6.08 12.61 -8.79
CA GLY A 40 6.52 11.22 -8.65
C GLY A 40 5.69 10.38 -7.68
N ILE A 41 6.26 9.24 -7.31
CA ILE A 41 5.63 8.21 -6.48
C ILE A 41 5.79 8.56 -5.00
N PRO A 42 4.73 8.47 -4.15
CA PRO A 42 4.82 8.70 -2.73
C PRO A 42 5.80 7.77 -2.04
N ASP A 43 6.52 8.31 -1.07
CA ASP A 43 7.51 7.56 -0.28
C ASP A 43 6.88 6.32 0.40
N LEU A 44 5.58 6.38 0.70
CA LEU A 44 4.80 5.27 1.24
C LEU A 44 4.85 4.02 0.37
N VAL A 45 4.83 4.17 -0.96
CA VAL A 45 4.78 3.02 -1.90
C VAL A 45 6.07 2.86 -2.70
N LYS A 46 6.91 3.91 -2.74
CA LYS A 46 8.16 3.95 -3.50
C LYS A 46 9.28 3.09 -2.91
N ASN A 47 9.44 3.12 -1.59
CA ASN A 47 10.60 2.53 -0.92
C ASN A 47 10.35 1.05 -0.55
N PRO A 48 11.33 0.14 -0.75
CA PRO A 48 11.16 -1.28 -0.44
C PRO A 48 11.13 -1.59 1.07
N THR A 49 11.60 -0.65 1.90
CA THR A 49 11.66 -0.77 3.37
C THR A 49 11.13 0.49 4.03
N ILE A 50 10.48 0.35 5.18
CA ILE A 50 9.98 1.44 6.02
C ILE A 50 10.60 1.29 7.41
N TYR A 51 10.96 2.41 8.04
CA TYR A 51 11.41 2.41 9.43
C TYR A 51 10.20 2.27 10.37
N ASP A 52 10.19 1.21 11.19
CA ASP A 52 9.17 1.04 12.24
C ASP A 52 9.69 1.68 13.55
N PRO A 53 9.06 2.76 14.05
CA PRO A 53 9.50 3.42 15.28
C PRO A 53 9.28 2.56 16.54
N ILE A 54 8.43 1.53 16.48
CA ILE A 54 8.15 0.63 17.61
C ILE A 54 9.25 -0.43 17.71
N LEU A 55 9.62 -1.05 16.58
CA LEU A 55 10.67 -2.06 16.52
C LEU A 55 12.09 -1.45 16.44
N LYS A 56 12.19 -0.16 16.11
CA LYS A 56 13.44 0.58 15.86
C LYS A 56 14.31 -0.06 14.77
N GLU A 57 13.67 -0.67 13.78
CA GLU A 57 14.30 -1.38 12.68
C GLU A 57 13.63 -1.05 11.35
N TYR A 58 14.34 -1.23 10.25
CA TYR A 58 13.79 -1.18 8.91
C TYR A 58 13.09 -2.50 8.58
N VAL A 59 11.78 -2.44 8.40
CA VAL A 59 10.95 -3.57 8.00
C VAL A 59 10.64 -3.52 6.50
N PRO A 60 10.40 -4.67 5.84
CA PRO A 60 9.92 -4.68 4.46
C PRO A 60 8.60 -3.92 4.32
N ASN A 61 8.50 -3.05 3.31
CA ASN A 61 7.32 -2.23 3.09
C ASN A 61 6.15 -3.07 2.54
N PRO A 62 5.02 -3.20 3.25
CA PRO A 62 3.86 -3.95 2.77
C PRO A 62 3.17 -3.30 1.55
N PHE A 63 3.38 -2.00 1.32
CA PHE A 63 2.80 -1.28 0.18
C PHE A 63 3.65 -1.34 -1.10
N TYR A 64 4.90 -1.82 -1.00
CA TYR A 64 5.81 -1.90 -2.16
C TYR A 64 5.51 -3.11 -3.05
N ARG A 65 5.28 -4.28 -2.44
CA ARG A 65 4.87 -5.51 -3.16
C ARG A 65 4.21 -6.49 -2.20
N THR A 66 3.39 -7.37 -2.77
CA THR A 66 2.84 -8.52 -2.04
C THR A 66 3.14 -9.82 -2.76
N TYR A 67 3.05 -10.92 -2.01
CA TYR A 67 3.15 -12.26 -2.55
C TYR A 67 1.79 -12.69 -3.12
N ILE A 68 1.78 -13.16 -4.37
CA ILE A 68 0.62 -13.76 -5.00
C ILE A 68 0.86 -15.28 -5.05
N PRO A 69 0.14 -16.09 -4.25
CA PRO A 69 0.42 -17.52 -4.09
C PRO A 69 0.39 -18.35 -5.37
N SER A 70 -0.42 -17.95 -6.35
CA SER A 70 -0.55 -18.64 -7.64
C SER A 70 0.48 -18.21 -8.69
N HIS A 71 1.35 -17.24 -8.38
CA HIS A 71 2.36 -16.74 -9.30
C HIS A 71 3.73 -17.35 -9.00
N ALA A 72 4.44 -17.82 -10.03
CA ALA A 72 5.79 -18.36 -9.87
C ALA A 72 6.72 -17.30 -9.26
N LYS A 73 7.55 -17.69 -8.28
CA LYS A 73 8.55 -16.79 -7.70
C LYS A 73 9.61 -16.48 -8.76
N VAL A 74 9.67 -15.24 -9.22
CA VAL A 74 10.78 -14.77 -10.05
C VAL A 74 12.02 -14.72 -9.15
N ASN A 75 13.02 -15.54 -9.49
CA ASN A 75 14.32 -15.56 -8.85
C ASN A 75 15.11 -14.30 -9.21
N ASN A 76 15.75 -13.68 -8.21
CA ASN A 76 16.48 -12.41 -8.31
C ASN A 76 17.82 -12.52 -9.07
N GLN A 77 17.90 -13.27 -10.19
CA GLN A 77 19.14 -13.52 -10.93
C GLN A 77 19.19 -12.87 -12.32
N THR A 78 18.21 -12.06 -12.71
CA THR A 78 18.25 -11.33 -13.98
C THR A 78 17.67 -9.94 -13.82
N LEU A 79 18.55 -8.95 -13.64
CA LEU A 79 18.72 -7.74 -14.45
C LEU A 79 19.99 -7.01 -13.98
#